data_AF-A0A1T2Y6A8-F1
#
_entry.id   AF-A0A1T2Y6A8-F1
#
_cell.length_a   1.000
_cell.length_b   1.000
_cell.length_c   1.000
_cell.angle_alpha   90.00
_cell.angle_beta   90.00
_cell.angle_gamma   90.00
#
_symmetry.space_group_name_H-M   'P 1'
#
loop_
_entity.id
_entity.type
_entity.pdbx_description
1 polymer ?
#
loop_
_entity_poly.entity_id
_entity_poly.type
_entity_poly.pdbx_seq_one_letter_code
_entity_poly.pdbx_strand_id
1 'polypeptide(L)'
;MYSQTATPTSMPRAWRVRDLDAVHIQKLRGFIRKRVSDQEDAEDLLQGTLLEALRSEQKFNQQSLPQTWLCGIALNLVRSHFRSLGKLPFQGSLEDFEHQSVGGQVEIDRHVDQHRQLVRAISAIDDLPCSMREIMTINLELDGNYLATAMSLGVPVGTVRSRLSRARDHLKRSVVSTL
;
A
#
# COMPACT_ATOMS: atom_id res chain seq x y z
N MET A 1 -57.94 -4.03 -19.66
CA MET A 1 -57.19 -2.76 -19.76
C MET A 1 -56.25 -2.65 -18.55
N TYR A 2 -55.23 -3.50 -18.49
CA TYR A 2 -54.27 -3.52 -17.37
C TYR A 2 -52.96 -2.90 -17.84
N SER A 3 -52.75 -1.63 -17.48
CA SER A 3 -51.50 -0.93 -17.73
C SER A 3 -50.42 -1.49 -16.80
N GLN A 4 -49.48 -2.19 -17.42
CA GLN A 4 -48.25 -2.68 -16.81
C GLN A 4 -47.29 -1.50 -16.70
N THR A 5 -47.30 -0.78 -15.57
CA THR A 5 -46.22 0.15 -15.25
C THR A 5 -45.02 -0.66 -14.80
N ALA A 6 -44.15 -1.00 -15.74
CA ALA A 6 -42.80 -1.46 -15.42
C ALA A 6 -42.11 -0.39 -14.57
N THR A 7 -41.82 -0.71 -13.32
CA THR A 7 -40.92 0.07 -12.46
C THR A 7 -39.54 0.11 -13.14
N PRO A 8 -38.93 1.29 -13.33
CA PRO A 8 -37.59 1.35 -13.90
C PRO A 8 -36.60 0.66 -12.96
N THR A 9 -35.91 -0.36 -13.48
CA THR A 9 -34.75 -1.00 -12.86
C THR A 9 -33.77 0.08 -12.41
N SER A 10 -33.63 0.24 -11.09
CA SER A 10 -32.68 1.14 -10.45
C SER A 10 -31.26 0.75 -10.91
N MET A 11 -30.62 1.63 -11.69
CA MET A 11 -29.18 1.47 -11.97
C MET A 11 -28.43 1.42 -10.64
N PRO A 12 -27.45 0.52 -10.46
CA PRO A 12 -26.66 0.49 -9.23
C PRO A 12 -26.04 1.87 -9.02
N ARG A 13 -26.41 2.53 -7.92
CA ARG A 13 -25.92 3.85 -7.57
C ARG A 13 -24.40 3.81 -7.53
N ALA A 14 -23.75 4.74 -8.24
CA ALA A 14 -22.31 4.91 -8.18
C ALA A 14 -21.86 5.04 -6.72
N TRP A 15 -20.89 4.23 -6.30
CA TRP A 15 -20.36 4.25 -4.93
C TRP A 15 -19.88 5.66 -4.58
N ARG A 16 -20.26 6.13 -3.39
CA ARG A 16 -19.88 7.44 -2.87
C ARG A 16 -19.00 7.32 -1.65
N VAL A 17 -18.14 8.31 -1.44
CA VAL A 17 -17.32 8.40 -0.21
C VAL A 17 -18.22 8.50 1.03
N ARG A 18 -19.41 9.09 0.89
CA ARG A 18 -20.43 9.13 1.95
C ARG A 18 -21.04 7.77 2.30
N ASP A 19 -20.85 6.76 1.45
CA ASP A 19 -21.32 5.40 1.70
C ASP A 19 -20.28 4.60 2.53
N LEU A 20 -19.20 5.24 3.00
CA LEU A 20 -18.22 4.62 3.90
C LEU A 20 -18.82 4.30 5.26
N ASP A 21 -18.79 3.01 5.62
CA ASP A 21 -19.14 2.54 6.95
C ASP A 21 -17.91 2.45 7.89
N ALA A 22 -18.18 2.14 9.16
CA ALA A 22 -17.15 1.95 10.18
C ALA A 22 -16.16 0.84 9.83
N VAL A 23 -16.56 -0.19 9.07
CA VAL A 23 -15.70 -1.31 8.68
C VAL A 23 -14.66 -0.85 7.67
N HIS A 24 -15.03 -0.03 6.69
CA HIS A 24 -14.09 0.55 5.74
C HIS A 24 -13.07 1.45 6.44
N ILE A 25 -13.54 2.32 7.34
CA ILE A 25 -12.67 3.22 8.11
C ILE A 25 -11.71 2.42 9.00
N GLN A 26 -12.19 1.38 9.68
CA GLN A 26 -11.34 0.54 10.54
C GLN A 26 -10.27 -0.20 9.75
N LYS A 27 -10.61 -0.73 8.57
CA LYS A 27 -9.64 -1.38 7.67
C LYS A 27 -8.60 -0.39 7.15
N LEU A 28 -9.02 0.83 6.80
CA LEU A 28 -8.13 1.90 6.35
C LEU A 28 -7.18 2.36 7.46
N ARG A 29 -7.70 2.57 8.67
CA ARG A 29 -6.91 2.86 9.87
C ARG A 29 -5.87 1.77 10.13
N GLY A 30 -6.27 0.50 10.08
CA GLY A 30 -5.35 -0.63 10.22
C GLY A 30 -4.28 -0.68 9.11
N PHE A 31 -4.61 -0.25 7.89
CA PHE A 31 -3.64 -0.13 6.80
C PHE A 31 -2.61 0.97 7.05
N ILE A 32 -3.03 2.12 7.60
CA ILE A 32 -2.14 3.26 7.91
C ILE A 32 -1.25 2.95 9.12
N ARG A 33 -1.81 2.41 10.21
CA ARG A 33 -1.06 2.03 11.44
C ARG A 33 0.01 0.96 11.22
N LYS A 34 -0.09 0.18 10.13
CA LYS A 34 0.98 -0.76 9.73
C LYS A 34 2.19 -0.07 9.08
N ARG A 35 2.10 1.23 8.80
CA ARG A 35 3.12 2.02 8.09
C ARG A 35 3.60 3.22 8.89
N VAL A 36 2.79 3.69 9.82
CA VAL A 36 3.05 4.86 10.66
C VAL A 36 2.85 4.41 12.10
N SER A 37 3.95 4.43 12.87
CA SER A 37 3.98 3.95 14.25
C SER A 37 3.39 4.97 15.22
N ASP A 38 3.60 6.26 14.96
CA ASP A 38 3.02 7.35 15.74
C ASP A 38 1.50 7.38 15.57
N GLN A 39 0.78 7.47 16.69
CA GLN A 39 -0.68 7.37 16.70
C GLN A 39 -1.34 8.65 16.20
N GLU A 40 -0.77 9.82 16.49
CA GLU A 40 -1.32 11.11 16.07
C GLU A 40 -1.14 11.25 14.56
N ASP A 41 0.07 10.99 14.05
CA ASP A 41 0.35 11.00 12.60
C ASP A 41 -0.56 10.03 11.83
N ALA A 42 -0.82 8.84 12.40
CA ALA A 42 -1.69 7.85 11.78
C ALA A 42 -3.16 8.31 11.70
N GLU A 43 -3.69 8.97 12.73
CA GLU A 43 -5.04 9.53 12.70
C GLU A 43 -5.14 10.74 11.78
N ASP A 44 -4.12 11.60 11.73
CA ASP A 44 -4.04 12.73 10.81
C ASP A 44 -4.02 12.28 9.35
N LEU A 45 -3.23 11.25 9.04
CA LEU A 45 -3.19 10.64 7.71
C LEU A 45 -4.50 9.96 7.34
N LEU A 46 -5.20 9.36 8.31
CA LEU A 46 -6.54 8.80 8.09
C LEU A 46 -7.54 9.91 7.73
N GLN A 47 -7.57 10.99 8.50
CA GLN A 47 -8.44 12.14 8.22
C GLN A 47 -8.11 12.77 6.87
N GLY A 48 -6.83 13.00 6.59
CA GLY A 48 -6.35 13.50 5.31
C GLY A 48 -6.77 12.61 4.14
N THR A 49 -6.73 11.29 4.31
CA THR A 49 -7.18 10.33 3.29
C THR A 49 -8.66 10.49 3.00
N LEU A 50 -9.50 10.61 4.03
CA LEU A 50 -10.94 10.78 3.87
C LEU A 50 -11.28 12.12 3.19
N LEU A 51 -10.58 13.20 3.56
CA LEU A 51 -10.73 14.52 2.93
C LEU A 51 -10.34 14.48 1.45
N GLU A 52 -9.21 13.87 1.12
CA GLU A 52 -8.75 13.76 -0.26
C GLU A 52 -9.66 12.83 -1.08
N ALA A 53 -10.21 11.77 -0.46
CA ALA A 53 -11.23 10.94 -1.07
C ALA A 53 -12.49 11.75 -1.42
N LEU A 54 -12.98 12.59 -0.50
CA LEU A 54 -14.12 13.47 -0.77
C LEU A 54 -13.84 14.43 -1.94
N ARG A 55 -12.63 15.00 -2.03
CA ARG A 55 -12.23 15.90 -3.12
C ARG A 55 -12.10 15.20 -4.46
N SER A 56 -11.68 13.93 -4.44
CA SER A 56 -11.40 13.14 -5.64
C SER A 56 -12.52 12.14 -5.99
N GLU A 57 -13.65 12.18 -5.28
CA GLU A 57 -14.81 11.28 -5.47
C GLU A 57 -15.24 11.20 -6.96
N GLN A 58 -15.30 12.34 -7.66
CA GLN A 58 -15.69 12.39 -9.07
C GLN A 58 -14.66 11.75 -10.02
N LYS A 59 -13.41 11.61 -9.58
CA LYS A 59 -12.34 10.96 -10.37
C LYS A 59 -12.34 9.44 -10.20
N PHE A 60 -13.11 8.90 -9.25
CA PHE A 60 -13.22 7.47 -9.05
C PHE A 60 -14.09 6.84 -10.15
N ASN A 61 -13.43 6.21 -11.11
CA ASN A 61 -14.05 5.61 -12.30
C ASN A 61 -14.53 4.15 -12.09
N GLN A 62 -14.61 3.69 -10.83
CA GLN A 62 -15.07 2.34 -10.45
C GLN A 62 -14.29 1.17 -11.10
N GLN A 63 -13.08 1.41 -11.58
CA GLN A 63 -12.20 0.35 -12.11
C GLN A 63 -11.52 -0.49 -11.03
N SER A 64 -11.77 -0.18 -9.75
CA SER A 64 -11.26 -0.92 -8.59
C SER A 64 -12.28 -0.93 -7.46
N LEU A 65 -12.08 -1.79 -6.45
CA LEU A 65 -12.88 -1.73 -5.23
C LEU A 65 -12.62 -0.40 -4.50
N PRO A 66 -13.63 0.22 -3.86
CA PRO A 66 -13.46 1.47 -3.14
C PRO A 66 -12.35 1.44 -2.09
N GLN A 67 -12.22 0.29 -1.39
CA GLN A 67 -11.17 0.08 -0.42
C GLN A 67 -9.76 0.12 -1.05
N THR A 68 -9.60 -0.44 -2.26
CA THR A 68 -8.33 -0.40 -2.99
C THR A 68 -7.97 1.03 -3.38
N TRP A 69 -8.95 1.81 -3.81
CA TRP A 69 -8.76 3.22 -4.15
C TRP A 69 -8.38 4.08 -2.93
N LEU A 70 -9.07 3.90 -1.80
CA LEU A 70 -8.75 4.59 -0.54
C LEU A 70 -7.35 4.26 -0.02
N CYS A 71 -6.95 2.99 -0.07
CA CYS A 71 -5.58 2.59 0.26
C CYS A 71 -4.53 3.24 -0.67
N GLY A 72 -4.88 3.50 -1.93
CA GLY A 72 -4.03 4.22 -2.88
C GLY A 72 -3.83 5.68 -2.47
N ILE A 73 -4.90 6.38 -2.09
CA ILE A 73 -4.85 7.75 -1.57
C ILE A 73 -4.01 7.79 -0.27
N ALA A 74 -4.31 6.90 0.69
CA ALA A 74 -3.57 6.81 1.94
C ALA A 74 -2.08 6.57 1.72
N LEU A 75 -1.73 5.66 0.80
CA LEU A 75 -0.33 5.36 0.51
C LEU A 75 0.42 6.58 -0.03
N ASN A 76 -0.22 7.40 -0.86
CA ASN A 76 0.37 8.63 -1.37
C ASN A 76 0.56 9.67 -0.26
N LEU A 77 -0.40 9.82 0.65
CA LEU A 77 -0.28 10.72 1.80
C LEU A 77 0.81 10.26 2.77
N VAL A 78 0.87 8.97 3.08
CA VAL A 78 1.94 8.38 3.90
C VAL A 78 3.31 8.68 3.29
N ARG A 79 3.49 8.44 1.98
CA ARG A 79 4.74 8.76 1.27
C ARG A 79 5.09 10.23 1.35
N SER A 80 4.10 11.11 1.17
CA SER A 80 4.30 12.56 1.23
C SER A 80 4.69 13.03 2.64
N HIS A 81 4.03 12.50 3.67
CA HIS A 81 4.31 12.82 5.08
C HIS A 81 5.76 12.48 5.43
N PHE A 82 6.18 11.26 5.13
CA PHE A 82 7.56 10.85 5.36
C PHE A 82 8.57 11.64 4.51
N ARG A 83 8.27 11.93 3.24
CA ARG A 83 9.10 12.83 2.42
C ARG A 83 9.27 14.22 3.06
N SER A 84 8.20 14.79 3.64
CA SER A 84 8.26 16.10 4.29
C SER A 84 9.08 16.11 5.58
N LEU A 85 9.18 14.97 6.26
CA LEU A 85 10.01 14.82 7.45
C LEU A 85 11.50 14.67 7.14
N GLY A 86 11.90 14.65 5.86
CA GLY A 86 13.25 14.24 5.43
C GLY A 86 13.55 12.75 5.71
N LYS A 87 12.58 12.05 6.29
CA LYS A 87 12.58 10.63 6.59
C LYS A 87 11.70 9.99 5.53
N LEU A 88 12.15 9.86 4.28
CA LEU A 88 11.46 8.97 3.35
C LEU A 88 11.19 7.67 4.12
N PRO A 89 10.02 7.02 4.02
CA PRO A 89 9.87 5.69 4.55
C PRO A 89 10.56 4.81 3.50
N PHE A 90 11.88 4.94 3.39
CA PHE A 90 12.68 3.82 3.00
C PHE A 90 12.32 2.77 4.03
N GLN A 91 11.78 1.65 3.56
CA GLN A 91 11.52 0.48 4.37
C GLN A 91 12.75 0.30 5.28
N GLY A 92 12.56 0.55 6.59
CA GLY A 92 13.58 0.75 7.62
C GLY A 92 15.04 0.80 7.14
N SER A 93 15.68 1.97 7.21
CA SER A 93 17.13 1.96 7.42
C SER A 93 17.39 1.14 8.68
N LEU A 94 18.27 0.15 8.58
CA LEU A 94 18.64 -0.78 9.65
C LEU A 94 19.27 -0.08 10.87
N GLU A 95 19.53 1.22 10.79
CA GLU A 95 20.37 1.96 11.73
C GLU A 95 19.58 2.71 12.82
N ASP A 96 18.26 2.85 12.72
CA ASP A 96 17.45 3.61 13.71
C ASP A 96 16.82 2.73 14.81
N PHE A 97 17.13 1.43 14.82
CA PHE A 97 16.64 0.47 15.84
C PHE A 97 17.47 0.43 17.12
N GLU A 98 18.57 1.18 17.23
CA GLU A 98 19.44 1.13 18.41
C GLU A 98 18.96 1.96 19.61
N HIS A 99 17.90 2.77 19.48
CA HIS A 99 17.43 3.63 20.57
C HIS A 99 15.93 3.50 20.87
N GLN A 100 15.49 2.28 21.21
CA GLN A 100 14.33 2.12 22.09
C GLN A 100 14.51 0.87 22.96
N SER A 101 15.40 0.98 23.94
CA SER A 101 15.51 0.00 25.03
C SER A 101 14.62 0.45 26.18
N VAL A 102 13.42 -0.13 26.32
CA VAL A 102 12.77 -0.42 27.62
C VAL A 102 11.68 -1.50 27.44
N GLY A 103 11.97 -2.75 27.81
CA GLY A 103 10.98 -3.61 28.51
C GLY A 103 10.66 -5.01 27.96
N GLY A 104 11.40 -6.02 28.47
CA GLY A 104 10.84 -7.36 28.78
C GLY A 104 11.10 -8.48 27.76
N GLN A 105 11.28 -9.71 28.25
CA GLN A 105 11.62 -10.94 27.50
C GLN A 105 10.76 -11.26 26.26
N VAL A 106 9.59 -10.64 26.09
CA VAL A 106 8.73 -10.76 24.89
C VAL A 106 9.29 -9.97 23.70
N GLU A 107 10.09 -8.93 23.95
CA GLU A 107 10.67 -8.05 22.95
C GLU A 107 11.83 -8.71 22.21
N ILE A 108 12.66 -9.48 22.92
CA ILE A 108 13.80 -10.22 22.35
C ILE A 108 13.32 -11.25 21.31
N ASP A 109 12.25 -11.99 21.61
CA ASP A 109 11.71 -13.00 20.69
C ASP A 109 11.13 -12.35 19.43
N ARG A 110 10.46 -11.18 19.57
CA ARG A 110 9.98 -10.38 18.44
C ARG A 110 11.11 -9.80 17.59
N HIS A 111 12.20 -9.34 18.21
CA HIS A 111 13.36 -8.82 17.46
C HIS A 111 14.06 -9.91 16.66
N VAL A 112 14.19 -11.12 17.22
CA VAL A 112 14.77 -12.26 16.51
C VAL A 112 13.89 -12.68 15.33
N ASP A 113 12.57 -12.68 15.50
CA ASP A 113 11.63 -12.98 14.42
C ASP A 113 11.62 -11.90 13.33
N GLN A 114 11.69 -10.63 13.70
CA GLN A 114 11.80 -9.51 12.74
C GLN A 114 13.10 -9.60 11.93
N HIS A 115 14.23 -9.86 12.58
CA HIS A 115 15.52 -10.02 11.90
C HIS A 115 15.48 -11.21 10.94
N ARG A 116 14.92 -12.34 11.37
CA ARG A 116 14.75 -13.52 10.50
C ARG A 116 13.83 -13.24 9.31
N GLN A 117 12.76 -12.48 9.49
CA GLN A 117 11.87 -12.06 8.40
C GLN A 117 12.57 -11.12 7.42
N LEU A 118 13.39 -10.18 7.91
CA LEU A 118 14.17 -9.28 7.06
C LEU A 118 15.21 -10.03 6.24
N VAL A 119 15.98 -10.93 6.87
CA VAL A 119 16.95 -11.78 6.15
C VAL A 119 16.26 -12.61 5.08
N ARG A 120 15.10 -13.21 5.37
CA ARG A 120 14.30 -13.96 4.37
C ARG A 120 13.81 -13.06 3.23
N ALA A 121 13.38 -11.84 3.54
CA ALA A 121 12.94 -10.90 2.53
C ALA A 121 14.10 -10.49 1.61
N ILE A 122 15.30 -10.26 2.16
CA ILE A 122 16.51 -9.93 1.39
C ILE A 122 16.88 -11.11 0.48
N SER A 123 16.98 -12.33 1.03
CA SER A 123 17.25 -13.53 0.23
C SER A 123 16.22 -13.73 -0.89
N ALA A 124 14.94 -13.50 -0.61
CA ALA A 124 13.88 -13.62 -1.61
C ALA A 124 13.96 -12.54 -2.71
N ILE A 125 14.53 -11.37 -2.43
CA ILE A 125 14.82 -10.34 -3.45
C ILE A 125 16.04 -10.75 -4.29
N ASP A 126 17.02 -11.40 -3.68
CA ASP A 126 18.21 -11.93 -4.36
C ASP A 126 17.89 -13.13 -5.26
N ASP A 127 16.86 -13.90 -4.94
CA ASP A 127 16.36 -15.01 -5.76
C ASP A 127 15.54 -14.54 -6.99
N LEU A 128 15.11 -13.26 -7.03
CA LEU A 128 14.42 -12.73 -8.19
C LEU A 128 15.36 -12.66 -9.40
N PRO A 129 14.86 -12.98 -10.61
CA PRO A 129 15.59 -12.70 -11.85
C PRO A 129 16.03 -11.23 -11.91
N CYS A 130 17.25 -10.98 -12.40
CA CYS A 130 17.85 -9.64 -12.46
C CYS A 130 16.88 -8.59 -13.04
N SER A 131 16.19 -8.91 -14.13
CA SER A 131 15.21 -8.02 -14.78
C SER A 131 13.97 -7.68 -13.94
N MET A 132 13.60 -8.50 -12.94
CA MET A 132 12.53 -8.20 -12.00
C MET A 132 13.03 -7.34 -10.84
N ARG A 133 14.25 -7.62 -10.35
CA ARG A 133 14.90 -6.83 -9.30
C ARG A 133 15.14 -5.39 -9.76
N GLU A 134 15.73 -5.23 -10.95
CA GLU A 134 15.98 -3.93 -11.57
C GLU A 134 14.69 -3.10 -11.74
N ILE A 135 13.60 -3.73 -12.21
CA ILE A 135 12.28 -3.09 -12.30
C ILE A 135 11.76 -2.66 -10.93
N MET A 136 11.93 -3.47 -9.89
CA MET A 136 11.50 -3.09 -8.54
C MET A 136 12.31 -1.91 -8.01
N THR A 137 13.64 -1.93 -8.17
CA THR A 137 14.53 -0.84 -7.74
C THR A 137 14.16 0.48 -8.40
N ILE A 138 14.10 0.51 -9.73
CA ILE A 138 13.77 1.73 -10.47
C ILE A 138 12.33 2.18 -10.19
N ASN A 139 11.40 1.23 -10.00
CA ASN A 139 10.04 1.60 -9.61
C ASN A 139 9.99 2.25 -8.23
N LEU A 140 10.82 1.79 -7.29
CA LEU A 140 10.91 2.37 -5.95
C LEU A 140 11.55 3.77 -5.99
N GLU A 141 12.65 3.93 -6.74
CA GLU A 141 13.32 5.22 -6.96
C GLU A 141 12.39 6.26 -7.58
N LEU A 142 11.46 5.82 -8.42
CA LEU A 142 10.47 6.66 -9.10
C LEU A 142 9.11 6.69 -8.37
N ASP A 143 9.10 6.50 -7.05
CA ASP A 143 7.92 6.59 -6.17
C ASP A 143 6.73 5.70 -6.58
N GLY A 144 6.99 4.61 -7.31
CA GLY A 144 5.97 3.70 -7.82
C GLY A 144 5.32 4.17 -9.11
N ASN A 145 5.85 5.17 -9.82
CA ASN A 145 5.29 5.64 -11.08
C ASN A 145 5.59 4.67 -12.24
N TYR A 146 4.59 3.88 -12.63
CA TYR A 146 4.75 2.83 -13.64
C TYR A 146 5.10 3.36 -15.03
N LEU A 147 4.65 4.56 -15.38
CA LEU A 147 4.96 5.19 -16.68
C LEU A 147 6.42 5.66 -16.68
N ALA A 148 6.87 6.31 -15.61
CA ALA A 148 8.26 6.74 -15.47
C ALA A 148 9.22 5.54 -15.46
N THR A 149 8.87 4.47 -14.74
CA THR A 149 9.62 3.20 -14.74
C THR A 149 9.70 2.58 -16.14
N ALA A 150 8.58 2.55 -16.87
CA ALA A 150 8.53 2.03 -18.24
C ALA A 150 9.46 2.80 -19.18
N MET A 151 9.45 4.13 -19.10
CA MET A 151 10.32 5.00 -19.89
C MET A 151 11.80 4.81 -19.53
N SER A 152 12.12 4.76 -18.23
CA SER A 152 13.50 4.57 -17.75
C SER A 152 14.10 3.24 -18.19
N LEU A 153 13.29 2.18 -18.30
CA LEU A 153 13.73 0.83 -18.66
C LEU A 153 13.54 0.48 -20.13
N GLY A 154 12.95 1.36 -20.94
CA GLY A 154 12.65 1.08 -22.34
C GLY A 154 11.70 -0.10 -22.55
N VAL A 155 10.78 -0.36 -21.61
CA VAL A 155 9.81 -1.47 -21.68
C VAL A 155 8.37 -0.97 -21.67
N PRO A 156 7.39 -1.73 -22.20
CA PRO A 156 5.98 -1.37 -22.09
C PRO A 156 5.49 -1.30 -20.63
N VAL A 157 4.55 -0.39 -20.34
CA VAL A 157 3.94 -0.27 -18.99
C VAL A 157 3.25 -1.56 -18.52
N GLY A 158 2.72 -2.36 -19.46
CA GLY A 158 2.19 -3.70 -19.16
C GLY A 158 3.26 -4.69 -18.67
N THR A 159 4.50 -4.56 -19.16
CA THR A 159 5.65 -5.33 -18.71
C THR A 159 6.04 -4.95 -17.28
N VAL A 160 6.03 -3.64 -16.96
CA VAL A 160 6.24 -3.15 -15.59
C VAL A 160 5.20 -3.75 -14.63
N ARG A 161 3.91 -3.64 -14.97
CA ARG A 161 2.80 -4.21 -14.16
C ARG A 161 2.95 -5.71 -13.94
N SER A 162 3.18 -6.47 -15.02
CA SER A 162 3.26 -7.93 -14.94
C SER A 162 4.50 -8.41 -14.17
N ARG A 163 5.67 -7.79 -14.37
CA ARG A 163 6.89 -8.15 -13.64
C ARG A 163 6.82 -7.75 -12.16
N LEU A 164 6.30 -6.56 -11.83
CA LEU A 164 6.06 -6.16 -10.43
C LEU A 164 5.02 -7.04 -9.74
N SER A 165 4.00 -7.53 -10.46
CA SER A 165 3.07 -8.51 -9.90
C SER A 165 3.77 -9.80 -9.55
N ARG A 166 4.51 -10.39 -10.50
CA ARG A 166 5.24 -11.65 -10.30
C ARG A 166 6.28 -11.54 -9.20
N ALA A 167 6.99 -10.43 -9.13
CA ALA A 167 7.97 -10.18 -8.08
C ALA A 167 7.31 -10.12 -6.69
N ARG A 168 6.18 -9.41 -6.56
CA ARG A 168 5.39 -9.41 -5.31
C ARG A 168 4.87 -10.78 -4.94
N ASP A 169 4.42 -11.58 -5.91
CA ASP A 169 3.92 -12.94 -5.65
C ASP A 169 5.05 -13.89 -5.23
N HIS A 170 6.26 -13.72 -5.79
CA HIS A 170 7.45 -14.43 -5.33
C HIS A 170 7.79 -14.06 -3.88
N LEU A 171 7.91 -12.76 -3.57
CA LEU A 171 8.22 -12.29 -2.21
C LEU A 171 7.16 -12.73 -1.19
N LYS A 172 5.88 -12.66 -1.53
CA LYS A 172 4.80 -13.15 -0.67
C LYS A 172 4.98 -14.63 -0.34
N ARG A 173 5.30 -15.47 -1.32
CA ARG A 173 5.52 -16.91 -1.07
C ARG A 173 6.74 -17.11 -0.19
N SER A 174 7.86 -16.46 -0.47
CA SER A 174 9.10 -16.66 0.30
C SER A 174 8.98 -16.16 1.75
N VAL A 175 8.15 -15.14 2.00
CA VAL A 175 7.95 -14.58 3.36
C VAL A 175 6.82 -15.31 4.12
N VAL A 176 5.79 -15.82 3.44
CA VAL A 176 4.64 -16.50 4.08
C VAL A 176 4.81 -18.03 4.19
N SER A 177 5.65 -18.66 3.35
CA SER A 177 5.75 -20.13 3.21
C SER A 177 6.44 -20.87 4.38
N THR A 178 6.55 -20.30 5.57
CA THR A 178 7.02 -21.07 6.74
C THR A 178 6.45 -20.51 8.04
N LEU A 179 5.12 -20.60 8.14
CA LEU A 179 4.38 -20.84 9.39
C LEU A 179 3.79 -22.24 9.28
#